data_AF-A0A9R0XA09-F1
#
_entry.id   AF-A0A9R0XA09-F1
#
_cell.length_a   1.000
_cell.length_b   1.000
_cell.length_c   1.000
_cell.angle_alpha   90.00
_cell.angle_beta   90.00
_cell.angle_gamma   90.00
#
_symmetry.space_group_name_H-M   'P 1'
#
loop_
_entity.id
_entity.type
_entity.pdbx_description
1 polymer ?
#
loop_
_entity_poly.entity_id
_entity_poly.type
_entity_poly.pdbx_seq_one_letter_code
_entity_poly.pdbx_strand_id
1 'polypeptide(L)'
;MEEVLKEADVISLHPVLDKTAHYLINPERLAMMKEEVVLVNASRGPVIDEVALVEHLRANHMFHVGLDVFEDEPYMKPGLAEMKNVVVVPHIASTSKVWYDFPALWSTIISTCNSIPVFEEV
;
A
#
# COMPACT_ATOMS: atom_id res chain seq x y z
N MET A 1 -11.93 0.27 -13.61
CA MET A 1 -11.81 0.26 -12.14
C MET A 1 -13.00 -0.44 -11.52
N GLU A 2 -14.22 0.12 -11.58
CA GLU A 2 -15.40 -0.47 -10.93
C GLU A 2 -15.69 -1.92 -11.32
N GLU A 3 -15.54 -2.25 -12.62
CA GLU A 3 -15.66 -3.64 -13.10
C GLU A 3 -14.65 -4.57 -12.40
N VAL A 4 -13.39 -4.14 -12.28
CA VAL A 4 -12.36 -4.91 -11.58
C VAL A 4 -12.72 -5.09 -10.10
N LEU A 5 -13.21 -4.03 -9.44
CA LEU A 5 -13.60 -4.12 -8.03
C LEU A 5 -14.70 -5.16 -7.81
N LYS A 6 -15.70 -5.22 -8.70
CA LYS A 6 -16.85 -6.13 -8.59
C LYS A 6 -16.51 -7.58 -8.93
N GLU A 7 -15.58 -7.80 -9.86
CA GLU A 7 -15.33 -9.13 -10.43
C GLU A 7 -14.06 -9.81 -9.88
N ALA A 8 -13.09 -9.05 -9.34
CA ALA A 8 -11.82 -9.64 -8.91
C ALA A 8 -11.93 -10.34 -7.55
N ASP A 9 -11.33 -11.52 -7.44
CA ASP A 9 -11.16 -12.25 -6.17
C ASP A 9 -9.91 -11.78 -5.41
N VAL A 10 -8.94 -11.20 -6.13
CA VAL A 10 -7.71 -10.62 -5.58
C VAL A 10 -7.40 -9.30 -6.27
N ILE A 11 -7.14 -8.26 -5.48
CA ILE A 11 -6.83 -6.90 -5.95
C ILE A 11 -5.50 -6.47 -5.33
N SER A 12 -4.56 -6.01 -6.17
CA SER A 12 -3.27 -5.46 -5.73
C SER A 12 -3.13 -4.00 -6.16
N LEU A 13 -2.79 -3.12 -5.23
CA LEU A 13 -2.69 -1.68 -5.46
C LEU A 13 -1.25 -1.27 -5.80
N HIS A 14 -1.07 -0.65 -6.97
CA HIS A 14 0.21 -0.08 -7.43
C HIS A 14 0.13 1.36 -7.98
N PRO A 15 -0.77 2.24 -7.50
CA PRO A 15 -0.76 3.62 -7.96
C PRO A 15 0.46 4.39 -7.41
N VAL A 16 0.89 5.40 -8.15
CA VAL A 16 1.69 6.48 -7.58
C VAL A 16 0.75 7.34 -6.74
N LEU A 17 1.11 7.62 -5.49
CA LEU A 17 0.28 8.46 -4.63
C LEU A 17 0.34 9.92 -5.09
N ASP A 18 -0.79 10.39 -5.60
CA ASP A 18 -1.05 11.79 -5.92
C ASP A 18 -2.47 12.18 -5.45
N LYS A 19 -2.96 13.35 -5.85
CA LYS A 19 -4.32 13.80 -5.47
C LYS A 19 -5.45 12.90 -6.01
N THR A 20 -5.21 12.17 -7.09
CA THR A 20 -6.19 11.29 -7.72
C THR A 20 -6.20 9.91 -7.09
N ALA A 21 -5.04 9.46 -6.59
CA ALA A 21 -4.87 8.18 -5.91
C ALA A 21 -5.11 8.26 -4.38
N HIS A 22 -5.15 9.47 -3.81
CA HIS A 22 -5.50 9.65 -2.40
C HIS A 22 -6.93 9.15 -2.13
N TYR A 23 -7.05 8.20 -1.21
CA TYR A 23 -8.28 7.44 -0.93
C TYR A 23 -8.92 6.90 -2.21
N LEU A 24 -8.07 6.38 -3.10
CA LEU A 24 -8.52 5.60 -4.24
C LEU A 24 -9.40 4.43 -3.80
N ILE A 25 -9.13 3.81 -2.65
CA ILE A 25 -10.02 2.85 -2.02
C ILE A 25 -10.69 3.53 -0.83
N ASN A 26 -11.94 3.92 -1.02
CA ASN A 26 -12.77 4.63 -0.05
C ASN A 26 -13.97 3.74 0.36
N PRO A 27 -14.86 4.18 1.28
CA PRO A 27 -16.00 3.36 1.72
C PRO A 27 -16.86 2.82 0.57
N GLU A 28 -17.14 3.64 -0.44
CA GLU A 28 -17.98 3.25 -1.57
C GLU A 28 -17.32 2.14 -2.39
N ARG A 29 -16.01 2.23 -2.64
CA ARG A 29 -15.28 1.23 -3.42
C ARG A 29 -15.02 -0.05 -2.65
N LEU A 30 -14.82 0.02 -1.33
CA LEU A 30 -14.79 -1.17 -0.47
C LEU A 30 -16.12 -1.93 -0.56
N ALA A 31 -17.25 -1.22 -0.52
CA ALA A 31 -18.58 -1.83 -0.64
C ALA A 31 -18.90 -2.39 -2.04
N MET A 32 -18.15 -2.01 -3.08
CA MET A 32 -18.29 -2.57 -4.43
C MET A 32 -17.59 -3.91 -4.60
N MET A 33 -16.65 -4.25 -3.72
CA MET A 33 -15.88 -5.48 -3.82
C MET A 33 -16.70 -6.71 -3.41
N LYS A 34 -16.26 -7.88 -3.87
CA LYS A 34 -16.81 -9.16 -3.40
C LYS A 34 -16.66 -9.29 -1.88
N GLU A 35 -17.59 -9.99 -1.25
CA GLU A 35 -17.52 -10.28 0.20
C GLU A 35 -16.26 -11.08 0.54
N GLU A 36 -15.91 -12.06 -0.31
CA GLU A 36 -14.70 -12.85 -0.22
C GLU A 36 -13.66 -12.33 -1.24
N VAL A 37 -12.87 -11.33 -0.84
CA VAL A 37 -11.79 -10.77 -1.66
C VAL A 37 -10.52 -10.63 -0.85
N VAL A 38 -9.38 -10.69 -1.53
CA VAL A 38 -8.07 -10.34 -0.95
C VAL A 38 -7.60 -9.01 -1.53
N LEU A 39 -7.44 -7.99 -0.69
CA LEU A 39 -6.88 -6.69 -1.06
C LEU A 39 -5.42 -6.58 -0.57
N VAL A 40 -4.50 -6.23 -1.47
CA VAL A 40 -3.08 -6.06 -1.14
C VAL A 40 -2.63 -4.63 -1.42
N ASN A 41 -1.97 -4.00 -0.45
CA ASN A 41 -1.33 -2.71 -0.63
C ASN A 41 0.14 -2.73 -0.20
N ALA A 42 1.02 -2.63 -1.19
CA ALA A 42 2.45 -2.37 -1.03
C ALA A 42 2.88 -1.08 -1.77
N SER A 43 1.93 -0.18 -2.02
CA SER A 43 2.17 1.11 -2.68
C SER A 43 2.39 2.21 -1.65
N ARG A 44 1.32 2.89 -1.22
CA ARG A 44 1.32 3.90 -0.15
C ARG A 44 0.05 3.75 0.69
N GLY A 45 0.16 4.02 1.99
CA GLY A 45 -0.95 3.93 2.94
C GLY A 45 -2.17 4.75 2.53
N PRO A 46 -2.04 6.07 2.28
CA PRO A 46 -3.17 6.95 1.94
C PRO A 46 -3.88 6.65 0.61
N VAL A 47 -3.51 5.58 -0.09
CA VAL A 47 -4.31 5.04 -1.21
C VAL A 47 -5.62 4.45 -0.70
N ILE A 48 -5.63 3.93 0.53
CA ILE A 48 -6.82 3.41 1.20
C ILE A 48 -7.22 4.38 2.32
N ASP A 49 -8.52 4.69 2.44
CA ASP A 49 -9.07 5.26 3.66
C ASP A 49 -9.01 4.20 4.76
N GLU A 50 -8.02 4.30 5.66
CA GLU A 50 -7.73 3.22 6.62
C GLU A 50 -8.81 3.10 7.70
N VAL A 51 -9.50 4.21 8.02
CA VAL A 51 -10.65 4.18 8.95
C VAL A 51 -11.80 3.39 8.32
N ALA A 52 -12.12 3.67 7.06
CA ALA A 52 -13.14 2.93 6.32
C ALA A 52 -12.79 1.45 6.17
N LEU A 53 -11.51 1.15 5.94
CA LEU A 53 -11.01 -0.23 5.85
C LEU A 53 -11.25 -1.00 7.16
N VAL A 54 -10.89 -0.39 8.30
CA VAL A 54 -11.09 -1.00 9.62
C VAL A 54 -12.57 -1.26 9.89
N GLU A 55 -13.45 -0.32 9.56
CA GLU A 55 -14.90 -0.50 9.70
C GLU A 55 -15.43 -1.63 8.80
N HIS A 56 -14.99 -1.67 7.55
CA HIS A 56 -15.38 -2.71 6.59
C HIS A 56 -14.94 -4.11 7.05
N LEU A 57 -13.69 -4.26 7.50
CA LEU A 57 -13.14 -5.52 8.01
C LEU A 57 -13.84 -6.02 9.28
N ARG A 58 -14.31 -5.11 10.14
CA ARG A 58 -15.12 -5.47 11.32
C ARG A 58 -16.49 -6.01 10.91
N ALA A 59 -17.10 -5.43 9.88
CA ALA A 59 -18.42 -5.84 9.39
C ALA A 59 -18.37 -7.11 8.53
N ASN A 60 -17.24 -7.38 7.86
CA ASN A 60 -17.06 -8.50 6.95
C ASN A 60 -15.79 -9.30 7.27
N HIS A 61 -15.94 -10.41 7.98
CA HIS A 61 -14.82 -11.30 8.36
C HIS A 61 -14.26 -12.14 7.19
N MET A 62 -14.93 -12.15 6.04
CA MET A 62 -14.47 -12.88 4.84
C MET A 62 -13.61 -12.00 3.91
N PHE A 63 -13.58 -10.69 4.16
CA PHE A 63 -12.70 -9.76 3.47
C PHE A 63 -11.30 -9.87 4.05
N HIS A 64 -10.27 -10.07 3.22
CA HIS A 64 -8.89 -10.25 3.67
C HIS A 64 -7.98 -9.14 3.14
N VAL A 65 -7.00 -8.73 3.93
CA VAL A 65 -6.08 -7.65 3.54
C VAL A 65 -4.64 -7.98 3.87
N GLY A 66 -3.73 -7.69 2.93
CA GLY A 66 -2.28 -7.62 3.16
C GLY A 66 -1.77 -6.19 3.03
N LEU A 67 -1.17 -5.65 4.10
CA LEU A 67 -0.64 -4.29 4.15
C LEU A 67 0.86 -4.29 4.44
N ASP A 68 1.63 -3.68 3.54
CA ASP A 68 3.02 -3.27 3.81
C ASP A 68 3.09 -1.81 4.30
N VAL A 69 2.04 -1.02 4.05
CA VAL A 69 2.03 0.44 4.25
C VAL A 69 0.74 0.89 4.96
N PHE A 70 0.82 1.97 5.75
CA PHE A 70 -0.31 2.54 6.54
C PHE A 70 -0.43 4.04 6.33
N GLU A 71 -1.62 4.59 6.57
CA GLU A 71 -1.89 6.02 6.35
C GLU A 71 -0.99 6.93 7.19
N ASP A 72 -0.86 6.61 8.48
CA ASP A 72 -0.10 7.39 9.48
C ASP A 72 1.16 6.66 9.95
N GLU A 73 1.96 6.12 9.03
CA GLU A 73 3.18 5.39 9.35
C GLU A 73 4.07 6.11 10.40
N PRO A 74 4.55 5.40 11.44
CA PRO A 74 4.49 3.95 11.66
C PRO A 74 3.23 3.46 12.40
N TYR A 75 2.25 4.33 12.64
CA TYR A 75 1.06 4.01 13.42
C TYR A 75 -0.08 3.50 12.54
N MET A 76 -0.69 2.39 12.95
CA MET A 76 -1.93 1.87 12.35
C MET A 76 -3.15 2.49 13.04
N LYS A 77 -4.27 2.60 12.32
CA LYS A 77 -5.57 2.91 12.94
C LYS A 77 -5.94 1.80 13.94
N PRO A 78 -6.60 2.16 15.07
CA PRO A 78 -6.93 1.20 16.12
C PRO A 78 -7.79 0.02 15.66
N GLY A 79 -7.40 -1.19 16.08
CA GLY A 79 -8.10 -2.44 15.81
C GLY A 79 -7.56 -3.24 14.62
N LEU A 80 -6.76 -2.63 13.74
CA LEU A 80 -6.19 -3.34 12.58
C LEU A 80 -5.30 -4.52 13.00
N ALA A 81 -4.51 -4.35 14.07
CA ALA A 81 -3.61 -5.39 14.59
C ALA A 81 -4.32 -6.57 15.28
N GLU A 82 -5.61 -6.43 15.61
CA GLU A 82 -6.39 -7.45 16.33
C GLU A 82 -7.16 -8.36 15.36
N MET A 83 -7.23 -7.98 14.08
CA MET A 83 -8.02 -8.65 13.06
C MET A 83 -7.31 -9.91 12.56
N LYS A 84 -8.05 -11.02 12.50
CA LYS A 84 -7.54 -12.31 12.02
C LYS A 84 -7.43 -12.41 10.50
N ASN A 85 -8.17 -11.55 9.80
CA ASN A 85 -8.26 -11.45 8.35
C ASN A 85 -7.31 -10.38 7.77
N VAL A 86 -6.34 -9.90 8.56
CA VAL A 86 -5.36 -8.90 8.14
C VAL A 86 -3.95 -9.41 8.38
N VAL A 87 -3.09 -9.26 7.38
CA VAL A 87 -1.64 -9.44 7.49
C VAL A 87 -0.97 -8.08 7.34
N VAL A 88 -0.09 -7.77 8.27
CA VAL A 88 0.63 -6.49 8.31
C VAL A 88 2.13 -6.71 8.40
N VAL A 89 2.89 -5.99 7.58
CA VAL A 89 4.36 -5.95 7.64
C VAL A 89 4.85 -4.48 7.58
N PRO A 90 5.98 -4.12 8.21
CA PRO A 90 6.33 -2.73 8.48
C PRO A 90 7.13 -2.06 7.35
N HIS A 91 6.50 -1.80 6.21
CA HIS A 91 7.08 -1.12 5.03
C HIS A 91 8.42 -1.72 4.60
N ILE A 92 8.42 -3.04 4.40
CA ILE A 92 9.60 -3.84 4.12
C ILE A 92 9.67 -4.35 2.68
N ALA A 93 8.70 -4.07 1.81
CA ALA A 93 8.67 -4.64 0.45
C ALA A 93 9.94 -4.37 -0.38
N SER A 94 10.57 -3.19 -0.21
CA SER A 94 11.83 -2.82 -0.89
C SER A 94 13.09 -3.19 -0.11
N THR A 95 12.96 -3.71 1.11
CA THR A 95 14.05 -3.86 2.09
C THR A 95 14.70 -5.26 2.06
N SER A 96 14.65 -5.92 0.90
CA SER A 96 15.36 -7.19 0.74
C SER A 96 16.87 -6.97 0.63
N LYS A 97 17.68 -7.96 1.02
CA LYS A 97 19.16 -7.89 0.94
C LYS A 97 19.67 -7.48 -0.45
N VAL A 98 19.07 -8.03 -1.52
CA VAL A 98 19.47 -7.75 -2.91
C VAL A 98 19.29 -6.26 -3.26
N TRP A 99 18.25 -5.63 -2.72
CA TRP A 99 17.95 -4.21 -2.96
C TRP A 99 18.75 -3.29 -2.02
N TYR A 100 19.00 -3.70 -0.77
CA TYR A 100 19.82 -2.94 0.17
C TYR A 100 21.28 -2.81 -0.22
N ASP A 101 21.84 -3.87 -0.83
CA ASP A 101 23.24 -3.87 -1.26
C ASP A 101 23.45 -3.02 -2.53
N PHE A 102 22.40 -2.43 -3.11
CA PHE A 102 22.49 -1.54 -4.26
C PHE A 102 22.88 -0.12 -3.81
N PRO A 103 24.06 0.40 -4.16
CA PRO A 103 24.60 1.65 -3.60
C PRO A 103 23.99 2.92 -4.23
N ALA A 104 22.74 2.89 -4.71
CA ALA A 104 22.10 4.01 -5.42
C ALA A 104 22.14 5.32 -4.63
N LEU A 105 21.86 5.26 -3.33
CA LEU A 105 21.90 6.47 -2.49
C LEU A 105 23.33 7.03 -2.41
N TRP A 106 24.32 6.16 -2.21
CA TRP A 106 25.72 6.57 -2.07
C TRP A 106 26.31 7.08 -3.39
N SER A 107 25.99 6.42 -4.51
CA SER A 107 26.40 6.89 -5.83
C SER A 107 25.78 8.24 -6.17
N THR A 108 24.49 8.44 -5.85
CA THR A 108 23.82 9.74 -6.02
C THR A 108 24.48 10.83 -5.16
N ILE A 109 24.77 10.57 -3.89
CA ILE A 109 25.48 11.53 -3.01
C ILE A 109 26.83 11.93 -3.60
N ILE A 110 27.64 10.96 -4.03
CA ILE A 110 28.95 11.22 -4.66
C ILE A 110 28.79 12.05 -5.93
N SER A 111 27.84 11.69 -6.81
CA SER A 111 27.60 12.43 -8.04
C SER A 111 27.22 13.88 -7.75
N THR A 112 26.32 14.12 -6.79
CA THR A 112 25.96 15.47 -6.36
C THR A 112 27.15 16.24 -5.78
N CYS A 113 27.96 15.63 -4.91
CA CYS A 113 29.15 16.28 -4.33
C CYS A 113 30.20 16.65 -5.38
N ASN A 114 30.28 15.92 -6.49
CA ASN A 114 31.24 16.15 -7.57
C ASN A 114 30.65 16.92 -8.76
N SER A 115 29.43 17.45 -8.63
CA SER A 115 28.71 18.13 -9.73
C SER A 115 28.59 17.26 -11.00
N ILE A 116 28.55 15.94 -10.83
CA ILE A 116 28.30 14.98 -11.90
C ILE A 116 26.77 14.88 -12.06
N PRO A 117 26.23 15.02 -13.28
CA PRO A 117 24.81 14.81 -13.53
C PRO A 117 24.36 13.45 -13.01
N VAL A 118 23.32 13.44 -12.18
CA VAL A 118 22.67 12.18 -11.75
C VAL A 118 21.93 11.62 -12.95
N PHE A 119 22.03 10.31 -13.19
CA PHE A 119 21.28 9.65 -14.25
C PHE A 119 19.77 9.91 -14.04
N GLU A 120 19.10 10.45 -15.05
CA GLU A 120 17.63 10.43 -15.11
C GLU A 120 17.20 9.03 -15.53
N GLU A 121 16.37 8.38 -14.72
CA GLU A 121 15.66 7.17 -15.14
C GLU A 121 14.58 7.56 -16.16
N VAL A 122 14.54 6.85 -17.29
CA VAL A 122 13.53 6.98 -18.36
C VAL A 122 12.27 6.21 -17.98
#